data_AF-A0A812LLP5-F1
#
_entry.id   AF-A0A812LLP5-F1
#
_cell.length_a   1.000
_cell.length_b   1.000
_cell.length_c   1.000
_cell.angle_alpha   90.00
_cell.angle_beta   90.00
_cell.angle_gamma   90.00
#
_symmetry.space_group_name_H-M   'P 1'
#
loop_
_entity.id
_entity.type
_entity.pdbx_description
1 polymer ?
#
loop_
_entity_poly.entity_id
_entity_poly.type
_entity_poly.pdbx_seq_one_letter_code
_entity_poly.pdbx_strand_id
1 'polypeptide(L)'
;VKAFVEKKGETLYNVFLNELNHNIKREFDQFRKAPPLPVLQGHPNFAGAALAVRGLMLRIQQQMAELDQLCYLDSCREQDACRDLYSNMHSNMESFVLTTFQDWVQELKSMDDQNLSKRLQVNLLVKSE
;
A
#
# COMPACT_ATOMS: atom_id res chain seq x y z
N VAL A 1 -25.80 -1.58 30.73
CA VAL A 1 -25.67 -1.35 29.27
C VAL A 1 -24.39 -0.59 28.94
N LYS A 2 -24.13 0.61 29.49
CA LYS A 2 -22.91 1.41 29.22
C LYS A 2 -21.58 0.63 29.34
N ALA A 3 -21.28 0.07 30.51
CA ALA A 3 -20.05 -0.71 30.74
C ALA A 3 -19.88 -1.93 29.82
N PHE A 4 -20.99 -2.52 29.36
CA PHE A 4 -20.93 -3.62 28.39
C PHE A 4 -20.55 -3.11 27.01
N VAL A 5 -21.11 -1.97 26.59
CA VAL A 5 -20.82 -1.32 25.31
C VAL A 5 -19.37 -0.83 25.27
N GLU A 6 -18.87 -0.23 26.34
CA GLU A 6 -17.46 0.18 26.48
C GLU A 6 -16.50 -0.99 26.31
N LYS A 7 -16.73 -2.08 27.05
CA LYS A 7 -15.93 -3.31 26.95
C LYS A 7 -15.96 -3.94 25.56
N LYS A 8 -17.09 -3.83 24.86
CA LYS A 8 -17.20 -4.28 23.46
C LYS A 8 -16.45 -3.35 22.51
N GLY A 9 -16.45 -2.05 22.75
CA GLY A 9 -15.61 -1.07 22.06
C GLY A 9 -14.13 -1.39 22.16
N GLU A 10 -13.63 -1.61 23.39
CA GLU A 10 -12.25 -2.06 23.62
C GLU A 10 -11.93 -3.34 22.84
N THR A 11 -12.87 -4.29 22.79
CA THR A 11 -12.70 -5.53 22.02
C THR A 11 -12.55 -5.25 20.52
N LEU A 12 -13.34 -4.34 19.95
CA LEU A 12 -13.25 -3.96 18.53
C LEU A 12 -11.91 -3.30 18.20
N TYR A 13 -11.45 -2.37 19.04
CA TYR A 13 -10.13 -1.76 18.86
C TYR A 13 -9.01 -2.81 18.94
N ASN A 14 -9.08 -3.75 19.88
CA ASN A 14 -8.11 -4.85 19.95
C ASN A 14 -8.13 -5.76 18.70
N VAL A 15 -9.29 -6.02 18.12
CA VAL A 15 -9.41 -6.77 16.86
C VAL A 15 -8.70 -6.02 15.73
N PHE A 16 -8.89 -4.70 15.63
CA PHE A 16 -8.23 -3.89 14.61
C PHE A 16 -6.72 -3.79 14.84
N LEU A 17 -6.24 -3.62 16.08
CA LEU A 17 -4.82 -3.68 16.42
C LEU A 17 -4.19 -5.01 15.97
N ASN A 18 -4.89 -6.11 16.21
CA ASN A 18 -4.42 -7.43 15.81
C ASN A 18 -4.37 -7.57 14.27
N GLU A 19 -5.38 -7.06 13.57
CA GLU A 19 -5.39 -7.02 12.10
C GLU A 19 -4.20 -6.23 11.54
N LEU A 20 -3.93 -5.03 12.08
CA LEU A 20 -2.81 -4.17 11.66
C LEU A 20 -1.44 -4.84 11.93
N ASN A 21 -1.24 -5.37 13.13
CA ASN A 21 0.05 -5.93 13.55
C ASN A 21 0.40 -7.25 12.86
N HIS A 22 -0.59 -8.06 12.50
CA HIS A 22 -0.35 -9.40 11.97
C HIS A 22 -0.67 -9.51 10.49
N ASN A 23 -1.92 -9.29 10.09
CA ASN A 23 -2.36 -9.57 8.73
C ASN A 23 -1.86 -8.51 7.75
N ILE A 24 -2.16 -7.24 8.04
CA ILE A 24 -1.75 -6.11 7.20
C ILE A 24 -0.23 -6.01 7.11
N LYS A 25 0.46 -6.11 8.25
CA LYS A 25 1.93 -6.12 8.28
C LYS A 25 2.52 -7.24 7.43
N ARG A 26 2.02 -8.47 7.58
CA ARG A 26 2.49 -9.62 6.80
C ARG A 26 2.24 -9.44 5.30
N GLU A 27 1.06 -8.97 4.90
CA GLU A 27 0.72 -8.71 3.50
C GLU A 27 1.61 -7.60 2.92
N PHE A 28 1.85 -6.52 3.68
CA PHE A 28 2.75 -5.44 3.27
C PHE A 28 4.20 -5.92 3.11
N ASP A 29 4.72 -6.69 4.06
CA ASP A 29 6.05 -7.27 4.00
C ASP A 29 6.20 -8.25 2.82
N GLN A 30 5.14 -8.97 2.48
CA GLN A 30 5.10 -9.83 1.30
C GLN A 30 5.16 -9.00 0.01
N PHE A 31 4.34 -7.95 -0.11
CA PHE A 31 4.33 -7.10 -1.31
C PHE A 31 5.62 -6.32 -1.52
N ARG A 32 6.32 -5.93 -0.44
CA ARG A 32 7.68 -5.35 -0.55
C ARG A 32 8.71 -6.33 -1.10
N LYS A 33 8.62 -7.61 -0.74
CA LYS A 33 9.63 -8.62 -1.11
C LYS A 33 9.38 -9.23 -2.48
N ALA A 34 8.12 -9.58 -2.74
CA ALA A 34 7.69 -10.25 -3.96
C ALA A 34 6.19 -9.96 -4.16
N PRO A 35 5.81 -8.94 -4.96
CA PRO A 35 4.41 -8.72 -5.29
C PRO A 35 3.85 -10.01 -5.91
N PRO A 36 2.74 -10.57 -5.39
CA PRO A 36 2.21 -11.83 -5.89
C PRO A 36 1.83 -11.67 -7.37
N LEU A 37 2.37 -12.57 -8.18
CA LEU A 37 1.96 -12.74 -9.56
C LEU A 37 0.50 -13.24 -9.56
N PRO A 38 -0.38 -12.71 -10.43
CA PRO A 38 -0.08 -11.99 -11.66
C PRO A 38 -0.47 -10.52 -11.52
N VAL A 39 0.50 -9.64 -11.39
CA VAL A 39 0.30 -8.30 -11.93
C VAL A 39 0.19 -8.55 -13.44
N LEU A 40 -1.04 -8.47 -13.98
CA LEU A 40 -1.40 -8.59 -15.40
C LEU A 40 -0.17 -8.54 -16.33
N GLN A 41 0.12 -9.65 -17.03
CA GLN A 41 1.23 -9.76 -17.98
C GLN A 41 1.31 -8.48 -18.84
N GLY A 42 2.23 -7.58 -18.53
CA GLY A 42 2.35 -6.27 -19.19
C GLY A 42 2.55 -5.06 -18.26
N HIS A 43 2.24 -5.16 -16.97
CA HIS A 43 2.55 -4.07 -16.04
C HIS A 43 4.00 -4.12 -15.54
N PRO A 44 4.71 -2.98 -15.46
CA PRO A 44 6.04 -2.91 -14.84
C PRO A 44 5.97 -3.40 -13.39
N ASN A 45 7.01 -4.11 -12.93
CA ASN A 45 7.10 -4.67 -11.57
C ASN A 45 6.78 -3.64 -10.47
N PHE A 46 7.18 -2.39 -10.67
CA PHE A 46 6.90 -1.25 -9.78
C PHE A 46 5.42 -0.95 -9.63
N ALA A 47 4.66 -0.96 -10.74
CA ALA A 47 3.26 -0.58 -10.75
C ALA A 47 2.40 -1.60 -9.98
N GLY A 48 2.72 -2.88 -10.08
CA GLY A 48 2.00 -3.95 -9.39
C GLY A 48 2.16 -3.91 -7.87
N ALA A 49 3.39 -3.72 -7.38
CA ALA A 49 3.66 -3.58 -5.96
C ALA A 49 2.96 -2.35 -5.37
N ALA A 50 3.06 -1.20 -6.05
CA ALA A 50 2.40 0.03 -5.62
C ALA A 50 0.87 -0.10 -5.58
N LEU A 51 0.26 -0.77 -6.58
CA LEU A 51 -1.18 -1.00 -6.63
C LEU A 51 -1.64 -1.92 -5.49
N ALA A 52 -0.92 -3.00 -5.22
CA ALA A 52 -1.23 -3.91 -4.12
C ALA A 52 -1.20 -3.20 -2.76
N VAL A 53 -0.17 -2.38 -2.51
CA VAL A 53 -0.07 -1.58 -1.29
C VAL A 53 -1.17 -0.53 -1.19
N ARG A 54 -1.54 0.14 -2.29
CA ARG A 54 -2.71 1.05 -2.31
C ARG A 54 -4.00 0.32 -1.94
N GLY A 55 -4.17 -0.93 -2.36
CA GLY A 55 -5.31 -1.77 -1.94
C GLY A 55 -5.35 -1.98 -0.42
N LEU A 56 -4.20 -2.25 0.21
CA LEU A 56 -4.11 -2.35 1.67
C LEU A 56 -4.46 -1.03 2.36
N MET A 57 -3.95 0.09 1.85
CA MET A 57 -4.22 1.43 2.41
C MET A 57 -5.73 1.72 2.42
N LEU A 58 -6.42 1.45 1.31
CA LEU A 58 -7.88 1.62 1.23
C LEU A 58 -8.63 0.72 2.23
N ARG A 59 -8.17 -0.53 2.39
CA ARG A 59 -8.77 -1.48 3.34
C ARG A 59 -8.68 -0.97 4.78
N ILE A 60 -7.48 -0.56 5.22
CA ILE A 60 -7.30 -0.05 6.59
C ILE A 60 -7.96 1.30 6.82
N GLN A 61 -8.04 2.14 5.78
CA GLN A 61 -8.74 3.42 5.84
C GLN A 61 -10.24 3.22 6.05
N GLN A 62 -10.85 2.27 5.36
CA GLN A 62 -12.27 1.94 5.56
C GLN A 62 -12.52 1.40 6.97
N GLN A 63 -11.69 0.46 7.45
CA GLN A 63 -11.82 -0.08 8.81
C GLN A 63 -11.67 1.00 9.88
N MET A 64 -10.73 1.93 9.71
CA MET A 64 -10.56 3.06 10.63
C MET A 64 -11.76 4.01 10.59
N ALA A 65 -12.31 4.30 9.40
CA ALA A 65 -13.50 5.13 9.24
C ALA A 65 -14.74 4.50 9.91
N GLU A 66 -14.86 3.18 9.92
CA GLU A 66 -15.92 2.47 10.65
C GLU A 66 -15.73 2.60 12.17
N LEU A 67 -14.49 2.52 12.68
CA LEU A 67 -14.19 2.74 14.09
C LEU A 67 -14.41 4.19 14.53
N ASP A 68 -14.21 5.16 13.64
CA ASP A 68 -14.45 6.58 13.90
C ASP A 68 -15.94 6.91 14.06
N GLN A 69 -16.84 6.06 13.57
CA GLN A 69 -18.29 6.19 13.79
C GLN A 69 -18.70 5.84 15.22
N LEU A 70 -17.81 5.21 16.01
CA LEU A 70 -18.06 4.86 17.41
C LEU A 70 -17.93 6.06 18.37
N CYS A 71 -18.39 7.25 17.94
CA CYS A 71 -18.29 8.52 18.67
C CYS A 71 -19.05 8.55 20.01
N TYR A 72 -19.87 7.53 20.27
CA TYR A 72 -20.60 7.34 21.52
C TYR A 72 -19.80 6.60 22.59
N LEU A 73 -18.63 6.04 22.25
CA LEU A 73 -17.72 5.42 23.21
C LEU A 73 -16.83 6.49 23.84
N ASP A 74 -16.61 6.37 25.15
CA ASP A 74 -15.60 7.18 25.84
C ASP A 74 -14.21 6.80 25.33
N SER A 75 -13.31 7.79 25.25
CA SER A 75 -11.94 7.59 24.80
C SER A 75 -11.25 6.54 25.68
N CYS A 76 -10.65 5.54 25.04
CA CYS A 76 -9.90 4.49 25.71
C CYS A 76 -8.48 4.37 25.15
N ARG A 77 -7.58 3.75 25.93
CA ARG A 77 -6.18 3.58 25.55
C ARG A 77 -6.03 2.82 24.23
N GLU A 78 -6.90 1.84 24.01
CA GLU A 78 -6.91 1.01 22.80
C GLU A 78 -7.26 1.85 21.56
N GLN A 79 -8.11 2.86 21.69
CA GLN A 79 -8.43 3.79 20.62
C GLN A 79 -7.21 4.63 20.22
N ASP A 80 -6.49 5.18 21.19
CA ASP A 80 -5.28 5.97 20.94
C ASP A 80 -4.20 5.11 20.26
N ALA A 81 -3.97 3.90 20.79
CA ALA A 81 -3.04 2.94 20.19
C ALA A 81 -3.42 2.55 18.76
N CYS A 82 -4.71 2.40 18.46
CA CYS A 82 -5.20 2.16 17.10
C CYS A 82 -4.86 3.32 16.16
N ARG A 83 -5.11 4.56 16.59
CA ARG A 83 -4.85 5.76 15.78
C ARG A 83 -3.36 5.91 15.46
N ASP A 84 -2.51 5.71 16.47
CA ASP A 84 -1.07 5.80 16.32
C ASP A 84 -0.54 4.71 15.36
N LEU A 85 -0.97 3.47 15.54
CA LEU A 85 -0.54 2.36 14.70
C LEU A 85 -1.05 2.50 13.26
N TYR A 86 -2.31 2.90 13.08
CA TYR A 86 -2.90 3.18 11.77
C TYR A 86 -2.11 4.28 11.05
N SER A 87 -1.87 5.41 11.72
CA SER A 87 -1.15 6.56 11.16
C SER A 87 0.26 6.17 10.73
N ASN A 88 0.99 5.46 11.59
CA ASN A 88 2.34 4.97 11.30
C ASN A 88 2.33 4.02 10.10
N MET A 89 1.45 3.02 10.09
CA MET A 89 1.34 2.05 9.00
C MET A 89 0.98 2.72 7.68
N HIS A 90 0.00 3.62 7.69
CA HIS A 90 -0.44 4.36 6.50
C HIS A 90 0.70 5.23 5.93
N SER A 91 1.40 5.97 6.79
CA SER A 91 2.56 6.78 6.38
C SER A 91 3.69 5.94 5.78
N ASN A 92 3.94 4.74 6.33
CA ASN A 92 4.95 3.82 5.80
C ASN A 92 4.56 3.27 4.42
N MET A 93 3.28 2.93 4.24
CA MET A 93 2.76 2.47 2.94
C MET A 93 2.80 3.59 1.89
N GLU A 94 2.40 4.81 2.26
CA GLU A 94 2.46 5.98 1.38
C GLU A 94 3.90 6.27 0.93
N SER A 95 4.84 6.27 1.88
CA SER A 95 6.26 6.45 1.57
C SER A 95 6.76 5.36 0.62
N PHE A 96 6.38 4.10 0.84
CA PHE A 96 6.74 3.00 -0.06
C PHE A 96 6.19 3.21 -1.48
N VAL A 97 4.93 3.64 -1.63
CA VAL A 97 4.33 3.91 -2.94
C VAL A 97 5.06 5.04 -3.67
N LEU A 98 5.41 6.12 -2.96
CA LEU A 98 6.16 7.24 -3.53
C LEU A 98 7.58 6.83 -3.96
N THR A 99 8.31 6.11 -3.11
CA THR A 99 9.64 5.60 -3.44
C THR A 99 9.58 4.66 -4.65
N THR A 100 8.64 3.71 -4.66
CA THR A 100 8.45 2.78 -5.79
C THR A 100 8.19 3.52 -7.10
N PHE A 101 7.43 4.62 -7.07
CA PHE A 101 7.20 5.46 -8.24
C PHE A 101 8.47 6.21 -8.67
N GLN A 102 9.25 6.75 -7.73
CA GLN A 102 10.51 7.42 -8.03
C GLN A 102 11.53 6.46 -8.66
N ASP A 103 11.66 5.25 -8.11
CA ASP A 103 12.54 4.20 -8.63
C ASP A 103 12.15 3.84 -10.07
N TRP A 104 10.85 3.72 -10.34
CA TRP A 104 10.34 3.46 -11.69
C TRP A 104 10.71 4.58 -12.67
N VAL A 105 10.51 5.84 -12.27
CA VAL A 105 10.88 7.00 -13.10
C VAL A 105 12.38 7.04 -13.38
N GLN A 106 13.20 6.69 -12.38
CA GLN A 106 14.65 6.64 -12.54
C GLN A 106 15.08 5.51 -13.49
N GLU A 107 14.46 4.34 -13.40
CA GLU A 107 14.70 3.24 -14.34
C GLU A 107 14.34 3.63 -15.78
N LEU A 108 13.19 4.26 -15.98
CA LEU A 108 12.78 4.75 -17.31
C LEU A 108 13.79 5.72 -17.90
N LYS A 109 14.26 6.70 -17.12
CA LYS A 109 15.30 7.65 -17.57
C LYS A 109 16.60 6.95 -17.95
N SER A 110 17.03 5.99 -17.15
CA SER A 110 18.21 5.17 -17.44
C SER A 110 18.06 4.39 -18.75
N MET A 111 16.87 3.82 -19.01
CA MET A 111 16.58 3.11 -20.25
C MET A 111 16.63 4.02 -21.48
N ASP A 112 16.08 5.22 -21.36
CA ASP A 112 16.09 6.22 -22.44
C ASP A 112 17.52 6.68 -22.73
N ASP A 113 18.30 7.06 -21.72
CA ASP A 113 19.68 7.53 -21.92
C ASP A 113 20.59 6.45 -22.55
N GLN A 114 20.37 5.17 -22.24
CA GLN A 114 21.20 4.08 -22.74
C GLN A 114 20.79 3.56 -24.14
N ASN A 115 19.51 3.66 -24.52
CA ASN A 115 18.98 2.98 -25.71
C ASN A 115 18.20 3.86 -26.68
N LEU A 116 17.93 5.13 -26.36
CA LEU A 116 17.18 6.03 -27.24
C LEU A 116 17.87 6.18 -28.60
N SER A 117 19.18 6.42 -28.62
CA SER A 117 19.96 6.54 -29.86
C SER A 117 19.90 5.29 -30.74
N LYS A 118 19.83 4.10 -30.15
CA LYS A 118 19.70 2.83 -30.90
C LYS A 118 18.28 2.59 -31.42
N ARG A 119 17.26 2.99 -30.66
CA ARG A 119 15.84 2.88 -31.06
C ARG A 119 15.45 3.91 -32.11
N LEU A 120 16.10 5.07 -32.13
CA LEU A 120 15.93 6.09 -33.16
C LEU A 120 16.67 5.75 -34.47
N GLN A 121 17.62 4.80 -34.45
CA GLN A 121 18.35 4.31 -35.62
C GLN A 121 17.63 3.20 -36.39
N VAL A 122 16.31 3.03 -36.20
CA VAL A 122 15.54 2.14 -37.09
C VAL A 122 15.59 2.72 -38.51
N ASN A 123 16.35 2.07 -39.39
CA ASN A 123 16.46 2.46 -40.79
C ASN A 123 15.07 2.37 -41.46
N LEU A 124 14.41 3.52 -41.61
CA LEU A 124 13.11 3.62 -42.29
C LEU A 124 13.18 3.30 -43.80
N LEU A 125 14.40 3.11 -44.34
CA LEU A 125 14.68 2.94 -45.76
C LEU A 125 15.27 1.58 -46.15
N VAL A 126 15.29 0.58 -45.27
CA VAL A 126 15.62 -0.78 -45.73
C VAL A 126 14.40 -1.33 -46.47
N LYS A 127 14.45 -1.30 -47.81
CA LYS A 127 13.55 -2.11 -48.64
C LYS A 127 13.64 -3.55 -48.13
N SER A 128 12.50 -4.11 -47.76
CA SER A 128 12.33 -5.56 -47.65
C SER A 128 12.62 -6.18 -49.03
N GLU A 129 13.75 -6.87 -49.14
CA GLU A 129 13.91 -7.95 -50.13
C GLU A 129 13.24 -9.23 -49.63
#